data_AF-A0A1W2AYH2-F1
#
_entry.id   AF-A0A1W2AYH2-F1
#
_cell.length_a   1.000
_cell.length_b   1.000
_cell.length_c   1.000
_cell.angle_alpha   90.00
_cell.angle_beta   90.00
_cell.angle_gamma   90.00
#
_symmetry.space_group_name_H-M   'P 1'
#
loop_
_entity.id
_entity.type
_entity.pdbx_description
1 polymer ?
#
loop_
_entity_poly.entity_id
_entity_poly.type
_entity_poly.pdbx_seq_one_letter_code
_entity_poly.pdbx_strand_id
1 'polypeptide(L)'
;MKNKSLKDLLQLKSRELPAILLNWKEYDQQTVLITYLDCTRRQMEFTDEISTSLNEFSTFHNKSLNQMAEEFFNENSVENYNQYFDKITNPVLTEEQKSLKEFRRIQIDKAYEKERRGGTKDIVIGGIVLVVGTVITLATLSSGSGLITYGAILFGVVKIAQGLYKYNM
;
A
#
# COMPACT_ATOMS: atom_id res chain seq x y z
N MET A 1 10.88 -28.48 -5.70
CA MET A 1 9.92 -28.05 -4.67
C MET A 1 9.78 -26.54 -4.74
N LYS A 2 8.56 -26.02 -4.61
CA LYS A 2 8.27 -24.58 -4.55
C LYS A 2 8.63 -24.05 -3.17
N ASN A 3 9.25 -22.86 -3.11
CA ASN A 3 9.55 -22.16 -1.86
C ASN A 3 8.81 -20.81 -1.85
N LYS A 4 8.10 -20.52 -0.77
CA LYS A 4 7.46 -19.22 -0.53
C LYS A 4 7.95 -18.67 0.80
N SER A 5 8.50 -17.46 0.77
CA SER A 5 8.90 -16.78 2.01
C SER A 5 7.67 -16.43 2.84
N LEU A 6 7.84 -16.21 4.15
CA LEU A 6 6.74 -15.72 5.00
C LEU A 6 6.10 -14.44 4.42
N LYS A 7 6.89 -13.52 3.83
CA LYS A 7 6.34 -12.32 3.19
C LYS A 7 5.40 -12.63 2.03
N ASP A 8 5.70 -13.66 1.25
CA ASP A 8 4.84 -14.11 0.16
C ASP A 8 3.55 -14.74 0.71
N LEU A 9 3.67 -15.53 1.78
CA LEU A 9 2.52 -16.16 2.45
C LEU A 9 1.59 -15.13 3.10
N LEU A 10 2.12 -14.02 3.61
CA LEU A 10 1.33 -12.92 4.18
C LEU A 10 0.51 -12.16 3.14
N GLN A 11 0.95 -12.13 1.88
CA GLN A 11 0.22 -11.51 0.78
C GLN A 11 -0.87 -12.40 0.20
N LEU A 12 -0.83 -13.71 0.49
CA LEU A 12 -1.87 -14.65 0.05
C LEU A 12 -3.19 -14.37 0.79
N LYS A 13 -4.29 -14.52 0.05
CA LYS A 13 -5.62 -14.44 0.65
C LYS A 13 -5.81 -15.60 1.62
N SER A 14 -6.60 -15.43 2.68
CA SER A 14 -6.84 -16.49 3.68
C SER A 14 -7.36 -17.81 3.09
N ARG A 15 -7.94 -17.80 1.89
CA ARG A 15 -8.41 -19.02 1.18
C ARG A 15 -7.29 -19.80 0.48
N GLU A 16 -6.12 -19.22 0.28
CA GLU A 16 -5.00 -19.81 -0.47
C GLU A 16 -4.02 -20.56 0.43
N LEU A 17 -3.98 -20.25 1.74
CA LEU A 17 -3.14 -20.96 2.72
C LEU A 17 -3.54 -22.45 2.89
N PRO A 18 -4.83 -22.80 3.00
CA PRO A 18 -5.25 -24.21 3.09
C PRO A 18 -4.85 -25.03 1.87
N ALA A 19 -4.84 -24.42 0.69
CA ALA A 19 -4.45 -25.09 -0.55
C ALA A 19 -2.97 -25.49 -0.57
N ILE A 20 -2.10 -24.74 0.12
CA ILE A 20 -0.68 -25.09 0.29
C ILE A 20 -0.56 -26.33 1.19
N LEU A 21 -1.35 -26.40 2.27
CA LEU A 21 -1.33 -27.56 3.18
C LEU A 21 -1.84 -28.82 2.49
N LEU A 22 -2.91 -28.73 1.70
CA LEU A 22 -3.43 -29.87 0.92
C LEU A 22 -2.46 -30.38 -0.13
N ASN A 23 -1.67 -29.48 -0.73
CA ASN A 23 -0.69 -29.80 -1.78
C ASN A 23 0.75 -29.78 -1.28
N TRP A 24 0.99 -30.14 0.00
CA TRP A 24 2.29 -29.98 0.66
C TRP A 24 3.46 -30.61 -0.10
N LYS A 25 3.23 -31.71 -0.84
CA LYS A 25 4.25 -32.40 -1.64
C LYS A 25 4.88 -31.52 -2.72
N GLU A 26 4.21 -30.45 -3.14
CA GLU A 26 4.74 -29.49 -4.10
C GLU A 26 5.68 -28.45 -3.47
N TYR A 27 5.62 -28.29 -2.15
CA TYR A 27 6.30 -27.22 -1.40
C TYR A 27 7.40 -27.78 -0.52
N ASP A 28 8.40 -26.96 -0.19
CA ASP A 28 9.42 -27.33 0.78
C ASP A 28 8.86 -27.42 2.21
N GLN A 29 9.56 -28.16 3.08
CA GLN A 29 9.17 -28.39 4.46
C GLN A 29 8.93 -27.08 5.24
N GLN A 30 9.79 -26.07 5.04
CA GLN A 30 9.66 -24.80 5.74
C GLN A 30 8.42 -24.02 5.29
N THR A 31 8.12 -23.98 3.99
CA THR A 31 6.89 -23.34 3.49
C THR A 31 5.63 -23.99 4.09
N VAL A 32 5.57 -25.32 4.12
CA VAL A 32 4.42 -26.05 4.68
C VAL A 32 4.28 -25.76 6.18
N LEU A 33 5.40 -25.81 6.91
CA LEU A 33 5.43 -25.55 8.35
C LEU A 33 5.03 -24.11 8.69
N ILE A 34 5.58 -23.11 7.99
CA ILE A 34 5.23 -21.70 8.19
C ILE A 34 3.76 -21.47 7.88
N THR A 35 3.22 -22.11 6.84
CA THR A 35 1.80 -22.03 6.48
C THR A 35 0.92 -22.60 7.59
N TYR A 36 1.29 -23.77 8.13
CA TYR A 36 0.57 -24.39 9.25
C TYR A 36 0.56 -23.49 10.49
N LEU A 37 1.72 -22.92 10.85
CA LEU A 37 1.86 -22.02 11.98
C LEU A 37 1.05 -20.73 11.79
N ASP A 38 1.01 -20.16 10.57
CA ASP A 38 0.20 -18.97 10.29
C ASP A 38 -1.30 -19.26 10.34
N CYS A 39 -1.76 -20.39 9.78
CA CYS A 39 -3.15 -20.83 9.89
C CYS A 39 -3.58 -20.97 11.36
N THR A 40 -2.72 -21.58 12.19
CA THR A 40 -2.96 -21.75 13.62
C THR A 40 -3.02 -20.40 14.34
N ARG A 41 -2.08 -19.49 14.05
CA ARG A 41 -2.08 -18.13 14.61
C ARG A 41 -3.34 -17.34 14.25
N ARG A 42 -3.85 -17.52 13.02
CA ARG A 42 -5.10 -16.91 12.52
C ARG A 42 -6.37 -17.61 13.03
N GLN A 43 -6.25 -18.64 13.88
CA GLN A 43 -7.36 -19.45 14.37
C GLN A 43 -8.24 -20.01 13.24
N MET A 44 -7.62 -20.42 12.14
CA MET A 44 -8.35 -21.04 11.03
C MET A 44 -8.78 -22.46 11.39
N GLU A 45 -10.03 -22.80 11.08
CA GLU A 45 -10.51 -24.18 11.23
C GLU A 45 -9.86 -25.08 10.17
N PHE A 46 -9.28 -26.19 10.63
CA PHE A 46 -8.76 -27.23 9.75
C PHE A 46 -9.87 -28.23 9.44
N THR A 47 -10.16 -28.41 8.15
CA THR A 47 -11.04 -29.49 7.69
C THR A 47 -10.37 -30.85 7.90
N ASP A 48 -11.16 -31.93 7.86
CA ASP A 48 -10.66 -33.29 7.97
C ASP A 48 -9.61 -33.63 6.89
N GLU A 49 -9.79 -33.10 5.68
CA GLU A 49 -8.85 -33.25 4.57
C GLU A 49 -7.48 -32.63 4.89
N ILE A 50 -7.48 -31.40 5.44
CA ILE A 50 -6.23 -30.72 5.82
C ILE A 50 -5.56 -31.46 6.97
N SER A 51 -6.34 -31.91 7.95
CA SER A 51 -5.83 -32.67 9.10
C SER A 51 -5.18 -33.97 8.66
N THR A 52 -5.79 -34.68 7.70
CA THR A 52 -5.23 -35.88 7.08
C THR A 52 -3.93 -35.56 6.35
N SER A 53 -3.90 -34.49 5.56
CA SER A 53 -2.72 -34.06 4.81
C SER A 53 -1.55 -33.68 5.73
N LEU A 54 -1.82 -33.01 6.85
CA LEU A 54 -0.84 -32.66 7.88
C LEU A 54 -0.30 -33.90 8.61
N ASN A 55 -1.15 -34.91 8.86
CA ASN A 55 -0.72 -36.18 9.42
C ASN A 55 0.18 -36.96 8.45
N GLU A 56 -0.15 -36.97 7.16
CA GLU A 56 0.72 -37.54 6.12
C GLU A 56 2.08 -36.84 6.08
N PHE A 57 2.09 -35.50 6.11
CA PHE A 57 3.31 -34.70 6.16
C PHE A 57 4.17 -35.04 7.39
N SER A 58 3.56 -35.11 8.57
CA SER A 58 4.25 -35.49 9.80
C SER A 58 4.84 -36.92 9.73
N THR A 59 4.08 -37.85 9.16
CA THR A 59 4.52 -39.25 8.97
C THR A 59 5.68 -39.34 7.98
N PHE A 60 5.60 -38.59 6.87
CA PHE A 60 6.64 -38.56 5.85
C PHE A 60 8.00 -38.06 6.39
N HIS A 61 7.97 -37.06 7.26
CA HIS A 61 9.18 -36.52 7.91
C HIS A 61 9.58 -37.28 9.17
N ASN A 62 8.82 -38.28 9.60
CA ASN A 62 9.02 -39.04 10.84
C ASN A 62 9.20 -38.14 12.08
N LYS A 63 8.50 -37.00 12.10
CA LYS A 63 8.54 -36.00 13.16
C LYS A 63 7.16 -35.40 13.35
N SER A 64 6.79 -35.09 14.59
CA SER A 64 5.57 -34.32 14.85
C SER A 64 5.71 -32.88 14.35
N LEU A 65 4.58 -32.24 14.03
CA LEU A 65 4.55 -30.81 13.67
C LEU A 65 5.18 -29.93 14.75
N ASN A 66 4.97 -30.27 16.03
CA ASN A 66 5.55 -29.55 17.16
C ASN A 66 7.08 -29.66 17.21
N GLN A 67 7.62 -30.87 17.01
CA GLN A 67 9.08 -31.07 16.95
C GLN A 67 9.70 -30.31 15.77
N MET A 68 9.05 -30.32 14.60
CA MET A 68 9.52 -29.55 13.45
C MET A 68 9.44 -28.03 13.71
N ALA A 69 8.41 -27.57 14.42
CA ALA A 69 8.30 -26.16 14.82
C ALA A 69 9.40 -25.76 15.81
N GLU A 70 9.70 -26.58 16.81
CA GLU A 70 10.81 -26.34 17.76
C GLU A 70 12.16 -26.25 17.06
N GLU A 71 12.46 -27.19 16.14
CA GLU A 71 13.67 -27.15 15.31
C GLU A 71 13.74 -25.84 14.50
N PHE A 72 12.64 -25.49 13.83
CA PHE A 72 12.54 -24.25 13.05
C PHE A 72 12.76 -22.99 13.90
N PHE A 73 12.21 -22.95 15.12
CA PHE A 73 12.37 -21.82 16.03
C PHE A 73 13.82 -21.69 16.51
N ASN A 74 14.45 -22.81 16.86
CA ASN A 74 15.86 -22.86 17.25
C ASN A 74 16.77 -22.37 16.12
N GLU A 75 16.57 -22.86 14.89
CA GLU A 75 17.33 -22.43 13.70
C GLU A 75 17.21 -20.92 13.44
N ASN A 76 16.04 -20.33 13.72
CA ASN A 76 15.77 -18.92 13.49
C ASN A 76 16.06 -18.02 14.70
N SER A 77 16.55 -18.59 15.80
CA SER A 77 16.81 -17.91 17.08
C SER A 77 15.58 -17.13 17.57
N VAL A 78 14.43 -17.79 17.60
CA VAL A 78 13.16 -17.27 18.13
C VAL A 78 12.55 -18.31 19.07
N GLU A 79 11.72 -17.88 20.03
CA GLU A 79 11.09 -18.81 20.98
C GLU A 79 9.74 -19.36 20.48
N ASN A 80 9.06 -18.61 19.61
CA ASN A 80 7.75 -18.98 19.10
C ASN A 80 7.45 -18.28 17.76
N TYR A 81 6.35 -18.70 17.14
CA TYR A 81 5.93 -18.17 15.85
C TYR A 81 5.59 -16.67 15.87
N ASN A 82 5.09 -16.13 16.98
CA ASN A 82 4.79 -14.68 17.06
C ASN A 82 6.09 -13.86 17.01
N GLN A 83 7.14 -14.28 17.72
CA GLN A 83 8.45 -13.63 17.63
C GLN A 83 9.05 -13.74 16.23
N TYR A 84 8.91 -14.89 15.57
CA TYR A 84 9.32 -15.06 14.17
C TYR A 84 8.55 -14.14 13.22
N PHE A 85 7.23 -14.07 13.38
CA PHE A 85 6.36 -13.19 12.60
C PHE A 85 6.76 -11.72 12.79
N ASP A 86 6.98 -11.27 14.02
CA ASP A 86 7.38 -9.90 14.33
C ASP A 86 8.77 -9.58 13.76
N LYS A 87 9.74 -10.49 13.89
CA LYS A 87 11.09 -10.32 13.32
C LYS A 87 11.07 -10.08 11.81
N ILE A 88 10.14 -10.71 11.09
CA ILE A 88 10.04 -10.62 9.63
C ILE A 88 9.15 -9.46 9.17
N THR A 89 8.07 -9.16 9.89
CA THR A 89 7.09 -8.12 9.52
C THR A 89 7.49 -6.74 10.03
N ASN A 90 8.07 -6.68 11.21
CA ASN A 90 8.56 -5.48 11.87
C ASN A 90 10.07 -5.61 12.10
N PRO A 91 10.90 -5.62 11.03
CA PRO A 91 12.34 -5.59 11.22
C PRO A 91 12.66 -4.36 12.07
N VAL A 92 13.42 -4.54 13.14
CA VAL A 92 13.86 -3.45 14.01
C VAL A 92 14.58 -2.44 13.14
N LEU A 93 13.88 -1.36 12.79
CA LEU A 93 14.43 -0.26 11.99
C LEU A 93 15.49 0.40 12.87
N THR A 94 16.74 0.45 12.40
CA THR A 94 17.78 1.28 13.00
C THR A 94 17.33 2.75 13.05
N GLU A 95 17.83 3.53 14.01
CA GLU A 95 17.46 4.97 14.12
C GLU A 95 17.65 5.72 12.80
N GLU A 96 18.70 5.36 12.05
CA GLU A 96 18.98 5.89 10.71
C GLU A 96 17.84 5.60 9.73
N GLN A 97 17.27 4.39 9.73
CA GLN A 97 16.16 4.02 8.85
C GLN A 97 14.84 4.66 9.25
N LYS A 98 14.61 4.90 10.55
CA LYS A 98 13.47 5.69 11.03
C LYS A 98 13.55 7.14 10.56
N SER A 99 14.72 7.77 10.72
CA SER A 99 14.96 9.14 10.27
C SER A 99 14.77 9.29 8.74
N LEU A 100 15.19 8.29 7.96
CA LEU A 100 15.01 8.28 6.51
C LEU A 100 13.54 8.15 6.09
N LYS A 101 12.74 7.34 6.81
CA LYS A 101 11.30 7.21 6.59
C LYS A 101 10.56 8.50 6.92
N GLU A 102 10.91 9.16 8.02
CA GLU A 102 10.36 10.47 8.39
C GLU A 102 10.76 11.55 7.37
N PHE A 103 12.02 11.57 6.95
CA PHE A 103 12.48 12.51 5.93
C PHE A 103 11.75 12.35 4.60
N ARG A 104 11.47 11.10 4.17
CA ARG A 104 10.63 10.83 2.99
C ARG A 104 9.20 11.34 3.16
N ARG A 105 8.58 11.13 4.32
CA ARG A 105 7.23 11.67 4.61
C ARG A 105 7.21 13.19 4.53
N ILE A 106 8.17 13.85 5.18
CA ILE A 106 8.29 15.31 5.16
C ILE A 106 8.50 15.84 3.74
N GLN A 107 9.28 15.16 2.89
CA GLN A 107 9.45 15.56 1.50
C GLN A 107 8.17 15.41 0.67
N ILE A 108 7.42 14.33 0.89
CA ILE A 108 6.13 14.11 0.24
C ILE A 108 5.14 15.19 0.69
N ASP A 109 5.04 15.46 1.99
CA ASP A 109 4.15 16.49 2.53
C ASP A 109 4.50 17.88 1.98
N LYS A 110 5.79 18.21 1.86
CA LYS A 110 6.26 19.46 1.25
C LYS A 110 5.95 19.54 -0.26
N ALA A 111 5.98 18.41 -0.97
CA ALA A 111 5.60 18.37 -2.38
C ALA A 111 4.09 18.62 -2.54
N TYR A 112 3.26 17.98 -1.72
CA TYR A 112 1.81 18.21 -1.67
C TYR A 112 1.45 19.65 -1.28
N GLU A 113 2.13 20.24 -0.29
CA GLU A 113 1.91 21.65 0.08
C GLU A 113 2.28 22.61 -1.06
N LYS A 114 3.35 22.31 -1.81
CA LYS A 114 3.79 23.15 -2.93
C LYS A 114 2.81 23.09 -4.10
N GLU A 115 2.23 21.93 -4.38
CA GLU A 115 1.17 21.77 -5.39
C GLU A 115 -0.12 22.52 -4.98
N ARG A 116 -0.56 22.37 -3.72
CA ARG A 116 -1.72 23.11 -3.20
C ARG A 116 -1.56 24.62 -3.25
N ARG A 117 -0.40 25.15 -2.86
CA ARG A 117 -0.11 26.60 -2.96
C ARG A 117 -0.09 27.09 -4.41
N GLY A 118 0.37 26.26 -5.35
CA GLY A 118 0.29 26.55 -6.78
C GLY A 118 -1.16 26.64 -7.28
N GLY A 119 -2.01 25.70 -6.87
CA GLY A 119 -3.44 25.69 -7.18
C GLY A 119 -4.18 26.93 -6.67
N THR A 120 -3.97 27.33 -5.41
CA THR A 120 -4.61 28.53 -4.84
C THR A 120 -4.20 29.81 -5.57
N LYS A 121 -2.92 29.93 -5.97
CA LYS A 121 -2.43 31.11 -6.72
C LYS A 121 -3.05 31.20 -8.12
N ASP A 122 -3.17 30.07 -8.83
CA ASP A 122 -3.81 30.01 -10.16
C ASP A 122 -5.32 30.36 -10.08
N ILE A 123 -6.03 29.93 -9.02
CA ILE A 123 -7.44 30.29 -8.77
C ILE A 123 -7.59 31.79 -8.51
N VAL A 124 -6.76 32.38 -7.64
CA VAL A 124 -6.85 33.80 -7.27
C VAL A 124 -6.55 34.69 -8.49
N ILE A 125 -5.48 34.39 -9.23
CA ILE A 125 -5.11 35.15 -10.43
C ILE A 125 -6.18 34.99 -11.51
N GLY A 126 -6.65 33.76 -11.74
CA GLY A 126 -7.73 33.50 -12.71
C GLY A 126 -9.02 34.24 -12.33
N GLY A 127 -9.38 34.27 -11.05
CA GLY A 127 -10.54 35.00 -10.53
C GLY A 127 -10.44 36.51 -10.75
N ILE A 128 -9.29 37.12 -10.45
CA ILE A 128 -9.06 38.55 -10.68
C ILE A 128 -9.15 38.89 -12.18
N VAL A 129 -8.50 38.09 -13.04
CA VAL A 129 -8.53 38.31 -14.49
C VAL A 129 -9.95 38.16 -15.05
N LEU A 130 -10.73 37.21 -14.55
CA LEU A 130 -12.11 37.01 -14.98
C LEU A 130 -12.98 38.21 -14.58
N VAL A 131 -12.90 38.67 -13.33
CA VAL A 131 -13.67 39.84 -12.86
C VAL A 131 -13.32 41.08 -13.68
N VAL A 132 -12.03 41.38 -13.87
CA VAL A 132 -11.58 42.54 -14.65
C VAL A 132 -12.02 42.40 -16.12
N GLY A 133 -11.87 41.23 -16.72
CA GLY A 133 -12.30 40.94 -18.09
C GLY A 133 -13.80 41.11 -18.29
N THR A 134 -14.62 40.64 -17.34
CA THR A 134 -16.09 40.78 -17.40
C THR A 134 -16.53 42.24 -17.27
N VAL A 135 -15.93 43.02 -16.36
CA VAL A 135 -16.24 44.45 -16.18
C VAL A 135 -15.89 45.24 -17.45
N ILE A 136 -14.70 45.01 -18.04
CA ILE A 136 -14.29 45.68 -19.28
C ILE A 136 -15.19 45.26 -20.44
N THR A 137 -15.58 43.98 -20.53
CA THR A 137 -16.48 43.47 -21.59
C THR A 137 -17.85 44.12 -21.51
N LEU A 138 -18.43 44.25 -20.32
CA LEU A 138 -19.71 44.94 -20.11
C LEU A 138 -19.62 46.43 -20.50
N ALA A 139 -18.51 47.10 -20.20
CA ALA A 139 -18.29 48.49 -20.59
C ALA A 139 -18.10 48.66 -22.11
N THR A 140 -17.35 47.76 -22.76
CA THR A 140 -17.05 47.83 -24.22
C THR A 140 -18.19 47.32 -25.11
N LEU A 141 -19.11 46.51 -24.59
CA LEU A 141 -20.36 46.13 -25.28
C LEU A 141 -21.23 47.35 -25.64
N SER A 142 -21.10 48.45 -24.89
CA SER A 142 -21.75 49.73 -25.20
C SER A 142 -21.09 50.52 -26.33
N SER A 143 -19.86 50.14 -26.74
CA SER A 143 -18.99 50.91 -27.65
C SER A 143 -18.54 50.14 -28.91
N GLY A 144 -19.02 48.91 -29.11
CA GLY A 144 -18.90 48.18 -30.39
C GLY A 144 -17.56 47.45 -30.67
N SER A 145 -16.66 47.30 -29.69
CA SER A 145 -15.32 46.69 -29.89
C SER A 145 -15.13 45.44 -29.01
N GLY A 146 -15.71 44.31 -29.42
CA GLY A 146 -15.81 43.10 -28.58
C GLY A 146 -14.70 42.03 -28.73
N LEU A 147 -13.80 42.12 -29.70
CA LEU A 147 -12.96 40.97 -30.10
C LEU A 147 -11.76 40.69 -29.17
N ILE A 148 -11.21 41.70 -28.50
CA ILE A 148 -10.03 41.56 -27.63
C ILE A 148 -10.42 41.03 -26.23
N THR A 149 -11.67 41.26 -25.80
CA THR A 149 -12.13 41.02 -24.43
C THR A 149 -12.57 39.57 -24.16
N TYR A 150 -12.99 38.83 -25.19
CA TYR A 150 -13.29 37.40 -25.09
C TYR A 150 -12.06 36.55 -24.72
N GLY A 151 -10.86 36.94 -25.17
CA GLY A 151 -9.62 36.22 -24.86
C GLY A 151 -9.25 36.26 -23.37
N ALA A 152 -9.50 37.38 -22.69
CA ALA A 152 -9.23 37.53 -21.26
C ALA A 152 -10.17 36.68 -20.39
N ILE A 153 -11.45 36.60 -20.78
CA ILE A 153 -12.45 35.77 -20.08
C ILE A 153 -12.09 34.28 -20.24
N LEU A 154 -11.78 33.83 -21.47
CA LEU A 154 -11.36 32.45 -21.73
C LEU A 154 -10.08 32.08 -20.97
N PHE A 155 -9.09 32.98 -20.94
CA PHE A 155 -7.86 32.76 -20.17
C PHE A 155 -8.14 32.67 -18.65
N GLY A 156 -9.02 33.52 -18.12
CA GLY A 156 -9.44 33.48 -16.72
C GLY A 156 -10.12 32.16 -16.35
N VAL A 157 -11.07 31.70 -17.17
CA VAL A 157 -11.77 30.42 -16.97
C VAL A 157 -10.81 29.23 -17.01
N VAL A 158 -9.88 29.20 -17.97
CA VAL A 158 -8.88 28.13 -18.08
C VAL A 158 -7.96 28.10 -16.85
N LYS A 159 -7.53 29.26 -16.35
CA LYS A 159 -6.67 29.34 -15.15
C LYS A 159 -7.39 28.92 -13.87
N ILE A 160 -8.67 29.28 -13.71
CA ILE A 160 -9.49 28.82 -12.59
C ILE A 160 -9.70 27.31 -12.67
N ALA A 161 -10.01 26.77 -13.85
CA ALA A 161 -10.19 25.33 -14.05
C ALA A 161 -8.89 24.54 -13.76
N GLN A 162 -7.75 25.02 -14.24
CA GLN A 162 -6.42 24.43 -13.93
C GLN A 162 -6.12 24.48 -12.43
N GLY A 163 -6.45 25.58 -11.75
CA GLY A 163 -6.26 25.72 -10.32
C GLY A 163 -7.16 24.81 -9.49
N LEU A 164 -8.43 24.66 -9.87
CA LEU A 164 -9.39 23.74 -9.22
C LEU A 164 -9.00 22.27 -9.42
N TYR A 165 -8.54 21.89 -10.61
CA TYR A 165 -8.05 20.53 -10.87
C TYR A 165 -6.85 20.17 -9.99
N LYS A 166 -5.86 21.08 -9.88
CA LYS A 166 -4.69 20.89 -9.02
C LYS A 166 -5.00 20.95 -7.51
N TYR A 167 -6.13 21.54 -7.12
CA TYR A 167 -6.53 21.63 -5.72
C TYR A 167 -7.28 20.37 -5.23
N ASN A 168 -7.95 19.66 -6.13
CA ASN A 168 -8.71 18.43 -5.84
C ASN A 168 -7.92 17.13 -6.02
N MET A 169 -6.69 17.19 -6.53
CA MET A 169 -5.68 16.11 -6.44
C MET A 169 -4.83 16.30 -5.19
#